data_AF-A0A916RS84-F1
#
_entry.id   AF-A0A916RS84-F1
#
_cell.length_a   1.000
_cell.length_b   1.000
_cell.length_c   1.000
_cell.angle_alpha   90.00
_cell.angle_beta   90.00
_cell.angle_gamma   90.00
#
_symmetry.space_group_name_H-M   'P 1'
#
loop_
_entity.id
_entity.type
_entity.pdbx_description
1 polymer ?
#
loop_
_entity_poly.entity_id
_entity_poly.type
_entity_poly.pdbx_seq_one_letter_code
_entity_poly.pdbx_strand_id
1 'polypeptide(L)'
;MKKNMTILVLSLIVIGLMIISSHFYKENKRMKVDVGYDYYAMIQSTGSMVSSMGEVDLNEALQTEHGKKLIETFRGGLYQAESNFLFSQPAPISDIGLMFNELIQLLNKASEQKKVSNEDIEIYKEHVRKLTLILMDLEHYVGSKGEIFDMFHGKVPHEIVDKINQRLEGDY
;
A
#
# COMPACT_ATOMS: atom_id res chain seq x y z
N MET A 1 22.19 57.84 6.00
CA MET A 1 20.81 57.38 6.29
C MET A 1 20.28 56.35 5.29
N LYS A 2 20.33 56.60 3.96
CA LYS A 2 19.82 55.64 2.94
C LYS A 2 20.39 54.22 3.09
N LYS A 3 21.71 54.08 3.32
CA LYS A 3 22.39 52.78 3.51
C LYS A 3 21.85 51.99 4.71
N ASN A 4 21.57 52.66 5.83
CA ASN A 4 21.03 52.01 7.04
C ASN A 4 19.57 51.56 6.83
N MET A 5 18.79 52.33 6.06
CA MET A 5 17.42 51.98 5.70
C MET A 5 17.36 50.79 4.74
N THR A 6 18.26 50.73 3.75
CA THR A 6 18.40 49.56 2.87
C THR A 6 18.79 48.31 3.66
N ILE A 7 19.74 48.42 4.58
CA ILE A 7 20.12 47.30 5.46
C ILE A 7 18.93 46.83 6.31
N LEU A 8 18.16 47.76 6.90
CA LEU A 8 17.00 47.41 7.72
C LEU A 8 15.90 46.70 6.91
N VAL A 9 15.62 47.17 5.69
CA VAL A 9 14.67 46.50 4.77
C VAL A 9 15.14 45.11 4.38
N LEU A 10 16.43 44.95 4.04
CA LEU A 10 17.00 43.64 3.71
C LEU A 10 16.94 42.68 4.90
N SER A 11 17.25 43.15 6.12
CA SER A 11 17.13 42.33 7.34
C SER A 11 15.70 41.89 7.60
N LEU A 12 14.70 42.77 7.38
CA LEU A 12 13.29 42.40 7.52
C LEU A 12 12.84 41.38 6.46
N ILE A 13 13.33 41.50 5.22
CA ILE A 13 13.08 40.50 4.17
C ILE A 13 13.66 39.14 4.58
N VAL A 14 14.90 39.10 5.08
CA VAL A 14 15.54 37.86 5.53
C VAL A 14 14.76 37.23 6.68
N ILE A 15 14.32 38.02 7.67
CA ILE A 15 13.48 37.53 8.77
C ILE A 15 12.14 36.99 8.23
N GLY A 16 11.50 37.70 7.29
CA GLY A 16 10.27 37.25 6.64
C GLY A 16 10.46 35.91 5.92
N LEU A 17 11.55 35.76 5.16
CA LEU A 17 11.89 34.50 4.49
C LEU A 17 12.14 33.36 5.48
N MET A 18 12.80 33.62 6.62
CA MET A 18 12.99 32.62 7.67
C MET A 18 11.66 32.14 8.25
N ILE A 19 10.72 33.05 8.52
CA ILE A 19 9.39 32.71 9.05
C ILE A 19 8.61 31.87 8.04
N ILE A 20 8.58 32.29 6.77
CA ILE A 20 7.90 31.59 5.69
C ILE A 20 8.49 30.18 5.50
N SER A 21 9.83 30.06 5.47
CA SER A 21 10.51 28.78 5.35
C SER A 21 10.19 27.85 6.53
N SER A 22 10.17 28.38 7.76
CA SER A 22 9.79 27.59 8.94
C SER A 22 8.33 27.13 8.89
N HIS A 23 7.42 27.94 8.36
CA HIS A 23 6.01 27.58 8.21
C HIS A 23 5.85 26.44 7.18
N PHE A 24 6.42 26.59 5.99
CA PHE A 24 6.39 25.55 4.96
C PHE A 24 7.02 24.23 5.44
N TYR A 25 8.11 24.30 6.20
CA TYR A 25 8.71 23.10 6.79
C TYR A 25 7.74 22.34 7.71
N LYS A 26 6.99 23.06 8.56
CA LYS A 26 6.00 22.44 9.45
C LYS A 26 4.81 21.87 8.69
N GLU A 27 4.30 22.58 7.69
CA GLU A 27 3.20 22.10 6.85
C GLU A 27 3.59 20.84 6.08
N ASN A 28 4.77 20.83 5.44
CA ASN A 28 5.27 19.65 4.74
C ASN A 28 5.41 18.44 5.68
N LYS A 29 5.93 18.65 6.90
CA LYS A 29 6.04 17.57 7.89
C LYS A 29 4.66 17.03 8.29
N ARG A 30 3.67 17.90 8.48
CA ARG A 30 2.30 17.50 8.81
C ARG A 30 1.66 16.72 7.66
N MET A 31 1.79 17.20 6.43
CA MET A 31 1.27 16.53 5.24
C MET A 31 1.84 15.12 5.08
N LYS A 32 3.16 14.94 5.28
CA LYS A 32 3.77 13.59 5.27
C LYS A 32 3.15 12.66 6.30
N VAL A 33 2.91 13.17 7.50
CA VAL A 33 2.29 12.39 8.57
C VAL A 33 0.86 12.02 8.17
N ASP A 34 0.04 12.98 7.76
CA ASP A 34 -1.36 12.77 7.37
C ASP A 34 -1.48 11.74 6.22
N VAL A 35 -0.67 11.87 5.16
CA VAL A 35 -0.62 10.88 4.07
C VAL A 35 -0.13 9.51 4.58
N GLY A 36 0.81 9.50 5.53
CA GLY A 36 1.23 8.28 6.22
C GLY A 36 0.09 7.59 6.99
N TYR A 37 -0.84 8.35 7.59
CA TYR A 37 -2.06 7.80 8.20
C TYR A 37 -2.94 7.14 7.15
N ASP A 38 -3.08 7.76 5.98
CA ASP A 38 -3.92 7.24 4.90
C ASP A 38 -3.39 5.90 4.37
N TYR A 39 -2.07 5.80 4.14
CA TYR A 39 -1.45 4.53 3.75
C TYR A 39 -1.54 3.46 4.82
N TYR A 40 -1.38 3.82 6.10
CA TYR A 40 -1.56 2.88 7.19
C TYR A 40 -3.00 2.31 7.20
N ALA A 41 -4.01 3.17 7.08
CA ALA A 41 -5.41 2.73 7.02
C ALA A 41 -5.68 1.87 5.77
N MET A 42 -5.08 2.22 4.64
CA MET A 42 -5.14 1.43 3.41
C MET A 42 -4.54 0.03 3.61
N ILE A 43 -3.36 -0.09 4.24
CA ILE A 43 -2.73 -1.39 4.54
C ILE A 43 -3.64 -2.24 5.43
N GLN A 44 -4.19 -1.67 6.51
CA GLN A 44 -5.09 -2.41 7.41
C GLN A 44 -6.36 -2.89 6.73
N SER A 45 -7.00 -2.01 5.93
CA SER A 45 -8.20 -2.35 5.16
C SER A 45 -7.91 -3.49 4.17
N THR A 46 -6.80 -3.38 3.45
CA THR A 46 -6.36 -4.39 2.50
C THR A 46 -6.03 -5.72 3.20
N GLY A 47 -5.33 -5.67 4.32
CA GLY A 47 -5.02 -6.84 5.15
C GLY A 47 -6.27 -7.57 5.62
N SER A 48 -7.29 -6.83 6.04
CA SER A 48 -8.57 -7.39 6.47
C SER A 48 -9.29 -8.10 5.32
N MET A 49 -9.32 -7.48 4.13
CA MET A 49 -9.88 -8.09 2.92
C MET A 49 -9.15 -9.38 2.52
N VAL A 50 -7.81 -9.34 2.48
CA VAL A 50 -6.99 -10.52 2.13
C VAL A 50 -7.18 -11.64 3.17
N SER A 51 -7.31 -11.31 4.45
CA SER A 51 -7.64 -12.30 5.48
C SER A 51 -9.00 -12.96 5.22
N SER A 52 -10.04 -12.16 4.91
CA SER A 52 -11.36 -12.71 4.58
C SER A 52 -11.34 -13.58 3.32
N MET A 53 -10.50 -13.24 2.33
CA MET A 53 -10.29 -14.08 1.15
C MET A 53 -9.73 -15.47 1.52
N GLY A 54 -8.78 -15.53 2.47
CA GLY A 54 -8.18 -16.78 2.92
C GLY A 54 -9.13 -17.73 3.64
N GLU A 55 -10.24 -17.22 4.17
CA GLU A 55 -11.28 -18.00 4.87
C GLU A 55 -12.37 -18.54 3.93
N VAL A 56 -12.42 -18.06 2.69
CA VAL A 56 -13.50 -18.40 1.74
C VAL A 56 -13.13 -19.63 0.89
N ASP A 57 -14.02 -20.62 0.86
CA ASP A 57 -13.96 -21.69 -0.13
C ASP A 57 -14.50 -21.18 -1.48
N LEU A 58 -13.60 -21.01 -2.45
CA LEU A 58 -13.96 -20.50 -3.78
C LEU A 58 -14.94 -21.41 -4.54
N ASN A 59 -14.84 -22.73 -4.37
CA ASN A 59 -15.73 -23.66 -5.07
C ASN A 59 -17.14 -23.59 -4.50
N GLU A 60 -17.27 -23.47 -3.18
CA GLU A 60 -18.57 -23.25 -2.53
C GLU A 60 -19.14 -21.88 -2.91
N ALA A 61 -18.31 -20.83 -2.87
CA ALA A 61 -18.73 -19.47 -3.18
C ALA A 61 -19.30 -19.34 -4.60
N LEU A 62 -18.69 -20.00 -5.59
CA LEU A 62 -19.17 -19.97 -6.98
C LEU A 62 -20.53 -20.65 -7.19
N GLN A 63 -20.96 -21.52 -6.29
CA GLN A 63 -22.23 -22.24 -6.40
C GLN A 63 -23.43 -21.42 -5.92
N THR A 64 -23.21 -20.36 -5.13
CA THR A 64 -24.27 -19.56 -4.53
C THR A 64 -24.28 -18.13 -5.07
N GLU A 65 -25.45 -17.50 -5.16
CA GLU A 65 -25.54 -16.08 -5.57
C GLU A 65 -24.85 -15.15 -4.56
N HIS A 66 -24.91 -15.50 -3.27
CA HIS A 66 -24.21 -14.76 -2.23
C HIS A 66 -22.69 -14.84 -2.39
N GLY A 67 -22.15 -16.05 -2.62
CA GLY A 67 -20.72 -16.25 -2.81
C GLY A 67 -20.19 -15.61 -4.09
N LYS A 68 -20.95 -15.63 -5.19
CA LYS A 68 -20.60 -14.87 -6.41
C LYS A 68 -20.50 -13.37 -6.13
N LYS A 69 -21.45 -12.80 -5.37
CA LYS A 69 -21.41 -11.39 -4.98
C LYS A 69 -20.22 -11.08 -4.07
N LEU A 70 -19.84 -12.01 -3.20
CA LEU A 70 -18.65 -11.89 -2.38
C LEU A 70 -17.37 -11.87 -3.24
N ILE A 71 -17.26 -12.76 -4.23
CA ILE A 71 -16.14 -12.77 -5.18
C ILE A 71 -16.05 -11.46 -5.96
N GLU A 72 -17.17 -10.92 -6.45
CA GLU A 72 -17.21 -9.60 -7.10
C GLU A 72 -16.73 -8.49 -6.16
N THR A 73 -17.09 -8.56 -4.87
CA THR A 73 -16.63 -7.60 -3.86
C THR A 73 -15.10 -7.70 -3.67
N PHE A 74 -14.55 -8.91 -3.59
CA PHE A 74 -13.10 -9.12 -3.54
C PHE A 74 -12.41 -8.58 -4.78
N ARG A 75 -12.92 -8.85 -5.99
CA ARG A 75 -12.37 -8.30 -7.24
C ARG A 75 -12.30 -6.77 -7.19
N GLY A 76 -13.39 -6.11 -6.81
CA GLY A 76 -13.42 -4.65 -6.67
C GLY A 76 -12.37 -4.12 -5.68
N GLY A 77 -12.24 -4.77 -4.52
CA GLY A 77 -11.25 -4.40 -3.52
C GLY A 77 -9.81 -4.66 -3.97
N LEU A 78 -9.56 -5.77 -4.68
CA LEU A 78 -8.25 -6.10 -5.25
C LEU A 78 -7.83 -5.09 -6.33
N TYR A 79 -8.74 -4.65 -7.22
CA TYR A 79 -8.41 -3.59 -8.19
C TYR A 79 -8.02 -2.28 -7.51
N GLN A 80 -8.70 -1.94 -6.41
CA GLN A 80 -8.35 -0.76 -5.64
C GLN A 80 -6.98 -0.92 -4.96
N ALA A 81 -6.72 -2.10 -4.37
CA ALA A 81 -5.42 -2.41 -3.77
C ALA A 81 -4.29 -2.40 -4.82
N GLU A 82 -4.46 -3.09 -5.95
CA GLU A 82 -3.53 -3.05 -7.08
C GLU A 82 -3.20 -1.60 -7.44
N SER A 83 -4.21 -0.77 -7.70
CA SER A 83 -3.98 0.63 -8.08
C SER A 83 -3.17 1.41 -7.04
N ASN A 84 -3.37 1.13 -5.76
CA ASN A 84 -2.68 1.83 -4.68
C ASN A 84 -1.23 1.37 -4.49
N PHE A 85 -0.93 0.11 -4.75
CA PHE A 85 0.40 -0.48 -4.58
C PHE A 85 1.24 -0.44 -5.85
N LEU A 86 0.63 -0.45 -7.03
CA LEU A 86 1.33 -0.59 -8.32
C LEU A 86 1.86 0.73 -8.87
N PHE A 87 1.06 1.81 -8.85
CA PHE A 87 1.42 3.05 -9.55
C PHE A 87 2.30 3.99 -8.74
N SER A 88 3.44 4.37 -9.32
CA SER A 88 4.38 5.37 -8.79
C SER A 88 5.08 4.99 -7.48
N GLN A 89 5.01 3.71 -7.09
CA GLN A 89 5.66 3.19 -5.90
C GLN A 89 7.07 2.65 -6.21
N PRO A 90 8.05 2.78 -5.31
CA PRO A 90 9.33 2.13 -5.47
C PRO A 90 9.20 0.61 -5.33
N ALA A 91 10.06 -0.14 -6.03
CA ALA A 91 10.21 -1.56 -5.75
C ALA A 91 10.72 -1.75 -4.29
N PRO A 92 10.27 -2.81 -3.58
CA PRO A 92 9.39 -3.89 -4.03
C PRO A 92 7.89 -3.63 -3.77
N ILE A 93 7.48 -2.42 -3.37
CA ILE A 93 6.07 -2.10 -3.10
C ILE A 93 5.21 -2.26 -4.37
N SER A 94 5.76 -1.88 -5.52
CA SER A 94 5.13 -2.11 -6.83
C SER A 94 4.81 -3.59 -7.09
N ASP A 95 5.65 -4.51 -6.60
CA ASP A 95 5.55 -5.93 -6.90
C ASP A 95 4.40 -6.58 -6.11
N ILE A 96 4.04 -6.01 -4.95
CA ILE A 96 2.81 -6.34 -4.22
C ILE A 96 1.57 -6.06 -5.08
N GLY A 97 1.59 -4.96 -5.85
CA GLY A 97 0.55 -4.64 -6.81
C GLY A 97 0.35 -5.74 -7.86
N LEU A 98 1.45 -6.34 -8.35
CA LEU A 98 1.38 -7.44 -9.31
C LEU A 98 0.72 -8.69 -8.71
N MET A 99 0.98 -8.99 -7.44
CA MET A 99 0.31 -10.11 -6.75
C MET A 99 -1.21 -9.90 -6.64
N PHE A 100 -1.67 -8.66 -6.40
CA PHE A 100 -3.10 -8.37 -6.43
C PHE A 100 -3.69 -8.60 -7.83
N ASN A 101 -2.99 -8.21 -8.89
CA ASN A 101 -3.40 -8.47 -10.27
C ASN A 101 -3.47 -9.98 -10.58
N GLU A 102 -2.53 -10.79 -10.12
CA GLU A 102 -2.57 -12.25 -10.27
C GLU A 102 -3.82 -12.86 -9.60
N LEU A 103 -4.17 -12.41 -8.40
CA LEU A 103 -5.42 -12.81 -7.74
C LEU A 103 -6.67 -12.37 -8.52
N ILE A 104 -6.67 -11.16 -9.09
CA ILE A 104 -7.76 -10.68 -9.96
C ILE A 104 -7.93 -11.61 -11.16
N GLN A 105 -6.84 -11.99 -11.82
CA GLN A 105 -6.87 -12.89 -12.98
C GLN A 105 -7.41 -14.27 -12.60
N LEU A 106 -7.00 -14.82 -11.45
CA LEU A 106 -7.54 -16.09 -10.94
C LEU A 106 -9.03 -16.01 -10.68
N LEU A 107 -9.51 -14.95 -10.02
CA LEU A 107 -10.93 -14.76 -9.73
C LEU A 107 -11.76 -14.53 -11.02
N ASN A 108 -11.21 -13.81 -12.00
CA ASN A 108 -11.85 -13.64 -13.32
C ASN A 108 -12.02 -15.01 -14.00
N LYS A 109 -10.95 -15.79 -14.07
CA LYS A 109 -10.95 -17.13 -14.67
C LYS A 109 -11.97 -18.04 -13.96
N ALA A 110 -11.98 -18.04 -12.64
CA ALA A 110 -12.92 -18.79 -11.81
C ALA A 110 -14.38 -18.44 -12.08
N SER A 111 -14.70 -17.14 -12.15
CA SER A 111 -16.05 -16.64 -12.45
C SER A 111 -16.50 -16.98 -13.88
N GLU A 112 -15.62 -16.87 -14.87
CA GLU A 112 -15.93 -17.18 -16.27
C GLU A 112 -16.18 -18.68 -16.49
N GLN A 113 -15.33 -19.52 -15.91
CA GLN A 113 -15.40 -20.99 -16.08
C GLN A 113 -16.41 -21.65 -15.15
N LYS A 114 -16.96 -20.90 -14.17
CA LYS A 114 -17.87 -21.38 -13.12
C LYS A 114 -17.34 -22.57 -12.32
N LYS A 115 -16.02 -22.76 -12.31
CA LYS A 115 -15.31 -23.82 -11.62
C LYS A 115 -13.87 -23.39 -11.40
N VAL A 116 -13.29 -23.76 -10.27
CA VAL A 116 -11.87 -23.56 -9.97
C VAL A 116 -11.17 -24.92 -9.97
N SER A 117 -10.02 -25.01 -10.64
CA SER A 117 -9.19 -26.23 -10.54
C SER A 117 -8.49 -26.27 -9.18
N ASN A 118 -8.08 -27.46 -8.72
CA ASN A 118 -7.31 -27.56 -7.48
C ASN A 118 -5.98 -26.80 -7.58
N GLU A 119 -5.36 -26.77 -8.75
CA GLU A 119 -4.14 -25.98 -9.01
C GLU A 119 -4.40 -24.48 -8.81
N ASP A 120 -5.47 -23.94 -9.40
CA ASP A 120 -5.85 -22.53 -9.23
C ASP A 120 -6.14 -22.19 -7.76
N ILE A 121 -6.72 -23.13 -6.98
CA ILE A 121 -6.98 -22.95 -5.54
C ILE A 121 -5.68 -22.90 -4.75
N GLU A 122 -4.72 -23.77 -5.05
CA GLU A 122 -3.41 -23.76 -4.37
C GLU A 122 -2.66 -22.45 -4.67
N ILE A 123 -2.64 -22.01 -5.94
CA ILE A 123 -2.05 -20.72 -6.32
C ILE A 123 -2.75 -19.58 -5.58
N TYR A 124 -4.08 -19.56 -5.55
CA TYR A 124 -4.86 -18.56 -4.84
C TYR A 124 -4.49 -18.49 -3.35
N LYS A 125 -4.50 -19.64 -2.67
CA LYS A 125 -4.17 -19.72 -1.23
C LYS A 125 -2.74 -19.31 -0.95
N GLU A 126 -1.81 -19.69 -1.82
CA GLU A 126 -0.42 -19.26 -1.73
C GLU A 126 -0.33 -17.73 -1.78
N HIS A 127 -0.89 -17.09 -2.82
CA HIS A 127 -0.83 -15.64 -3.00
C HIS A 127 -1.51 -14.89 -1.86
N VAL A 128 -2.68 -15.35 -1.42
CA VAL A 128 -3.37 -14.79 -0.26
C VAL A 128 -2.48 -14.84 0.98
N ARG A 129 -1.85 -15.99 1.25
CA ARG A 129 -0.94 -16.16 2.39
C ARG A 129 0.28 -15.25 2.30
N LYS A 130 0.91 -15.14 1.12
CA LYS A 130 2.06 -14.25 0.91
C LYS A 130 1.67 -12.80 1.20
N LEU A 131 0.55 -12.35 0.64
CA LEU A 131 0.02 -11.01 0.83
C LEU A 131 -0.33 -10.72 2.29
N THR A 132 -0.93 -11.67 3.01
CA THR A 132 -1.17 -11.52 4.45
C THR A 132 0.13 -11.24 5.21
N LEU A 133 1.18 -12.02 4.96
CA LEU A 133 2.47 -11.85 5.63
C LEU A 133 3.13 -10.52 5.26
N ILE A 134 3.13 -10.15 3.99
CA ILE A 134 3.67 -8.87 3.52
C ILE A 134 2.93 -7.70 4.18
N LEU A 135 1.59 -7.73 4.21
CA LEU A 135 0.79 -6.65 4.79
C LEU A 135 0.99 -6.55 6.31
N MET A 136 1.15 -7.68 7.00
CA MET A 136 1.51 -7.70 8.43
C MET A 136 2.91 -7.12 8.67
N ASP A 137 3.89 -7.48 7.83
CA ASP A 137 5.24 -6.93 7.90
C ASP A 137 5.18 -5.41 7.69
N LEU A 138 4.47 -4.92 6.67
CA LEU A 138 4.27 -3.49 6.41
C LEU A 138 3.54 -2.75 7.56
N GLU A 139 2.54 -3.36 8.16
CA GLU A 139 1.82 -2.80 9.31
C GLU A 139 2.72 -2.69 10.55
N HIS A 140 3.51 -3.74 10.82
CA HIS A 140 4.36 -3.82 12.01
C HIS A 140 5.59 -2.94 11.92
N TYR A 141 6.22 -2.89 10.75
CA TYR A 141 7.54 -2.31 10.59
C TYR A 141 7.56 -0.79 10.78
N VAL A 142 6.40 -0.16 10.72
CA VAL A 142 6.33 1.28 10.70
C VAL A 142 5.81 1.77 12.05
N GLY A 143 6.69 1.73 13.04
CA GLY A 143 6.44 2.30 14.36
C GLY A 143 6.08 3.79 14.33
N SER A 144 6.25 4.49 13.20
CA SER A 144 5.72 5.83 13.00
C SER A 144 5.19 6.10 11.58
N LYS A 145 3.97 6.63 11.47
CA LYS A 145 3.27 6.88 10.19
C LYS A 145 4.05 7.71 9.16
N GLY A 146 5.01 8.54 9.59
CA GLY A 146 5.88 9.28 8.68
C GLY A 146 6.83 8.39 7.85
N GLU A 147 7.23 7.23 8.37
CA GLU A 147 8.11 6.29 7.67
C GLU A 147 7.37 5.55 6.54
N ILE A 148 6.05 5.31 6.67
CA ILE A 148 5.22 4.77 5.59
C ILE A 148 5.20 5.73 4.41
N PHE A 149 5.03 7.02 4.66
CA PHE A 149 5.04 8.01 3.57
C PHE A 149 6.34 7.93 2.77
N ASP A 150 7.50 7.91 3.46
CA ASP A 150 8.80 7.90 2.81
C ASP A 150 9.07 6.58 2.06
N MET A 151 8.47 5.46 2.50
CA MET A 151 8.51 4.18 1.81
C MET A 151 7.69 4.20 0.50
N PHE A 152 6.48 4.77 0.51
CA PHE A 152 5.63 4.90 -0.68
C PHE A 152 6.09 6.03 -1.64
N HIS A 153 7.05 6.87 -1.23
CA HIS A 153 7.49 8.02 -2.04
C HIS A 153 9.02 8.17 -2.15
N GLY A 154 9.79 7.13 -1.83
CA GLY A 154 11.23 7.29 -1.70
C GLY A 154 12.00 5.99 -1.52
N LYS A 155 12.87 5.97 -0.50
CA LYS A 155 13.77 4.85 -0.22
C LYS A 155 13.11 3.89 0.75
N VAL A 156 12.79 2.71 0.25
CA VAL A 156 12.36 1.59 1.08
C VAL A 156 13.57 1.11 1.91
N PRO A 157 13.46 0.98 3.25
CA PRO A 157 14.54 0.45 4.08
C PRO A 157 14.99 -0.94 3.63
N HIS A 158 16.29 -1.22 3.61
CA HIS A 158 16.83 -2.49 3.11
C HIS A 158 16.23 -3.73 3.80
N GLU A 159 16.05 -3.70 5.12
CA GLU A 159 15.46 -4.85 5.83
C GLU A 159 13.98 -5.08 5.45
N ILE A 160 13.22 -4.03 5.08
CA ILE A 160 11.89 -4.21 4.47
C ILE A 160 12.00 -4.84 3.10
N VAL A 161 12.92 -4.35 2.27
CA VAL A 161 13.13 -4.91 0.93
C VAL A 161 13.45 -6.39 1.02
N ASP A 162 14.37 -6.76 1.92
CA ASP A 162 14.78 -8.15 2.13
C ASP A 162 13.60 -9.00 2.63
N LYS A 163 12.81 -8.51 3.59
CA LYS A 163 11.60 -9.20 4.06
C LYS A 163 10.59 -9.41 2.94
N ILE A 164 10.23 -8.35 2.21
CA ILE A 164 9.25 -8.46 1.11
C ILE A 164 9.77 -9.42 0.05
N ASN A 165 11.04 -9.32 -0.36
CA ASN A 165 11.63 -10.22 -1.35
C ASN A 165 11.63 -11.67 -0.87
N GLN A 166 12.01 -11.96 0.37
CA GLN A 166 11.89 -13.29 0.97
C GLN A 166 10.45 -13.81 0.89
N ARG A 167 9.46 -12.97 1.20
CA ARG A 167 8.04 -13.34 1.09
C ARG A 167 7.62 -13.62 -0.35
N LEU A 168 8.10 -12.84 -1.32
CA LEU A 168 7.79 -12.99 -2.74
C LEU A 168 8.41 -14.28 -3.31
N GLU A 169 9.69 -14.52 -3.01
CA GLU A 169 10.47 -15.67 -3.47
C GLU A 169 10.01 -17.00 -2.83
N GLY A 170 9.30 -16.94 -1.70
CA GLY A 170 8.73 -18.12 -1.04
C GLY A 170 9.67 -18.81 -0.05
N ASP A 171 10.80 -18.18 0.27
CA ASP A 171 11.74 -18.62 1.29
C ASP A 171 11.27 -18.10 2.66
N TYR A 172 10.48 -18.91 3.37
CA TYR A 172 9.88 -18.58 4.68
C TYR A 172 10.63 -19.14 5.88
#